data_AF-A0A832K1A0-F1
#
_entry.id   AF-A0A832K1A0-F1
#
_cell.length_a   1.000
_cell.length_b   1.000
_cell.length_c   1.000
_cell.angle_alpha   90.00
_cell.angle_beta   90.00
_cell.angle_gamma   90.00
#
_symmetry.space_group_name_H-M   'P 1'
#
loop_
_entity.id
_entity.type
_entity.pdbx_description
1 polymer ?
#
loop_
_entity_poly.entity_id
_entity_poly.type
_entity_poly.pdbx_seq_one_letter_code
_entity_poly.pdbx_strand_id
1 'polypeptide(L)'
;MNDFIIRPARPGDEPGAYYVCLKTGDFGKDGEPFYREDPDALGRIFVGPYLAYEPELALILEDDQGICGYALGAFDSRAFYARYEAEWRPALCARFPEPQGDPSQWTRVQTVYYWYHHPDYFTPEPYAAHPSHLHIDLLPRAQGRGYGRRMLEQVMDKLRQRGSPGAHL
;
A
#
# COMPACT_ATOMS: atom_id res chain seq x y z
N MET A 1 -7.03 -22.12 -17.46
CA MET A 1 -7.50 -20.78 -17.04
C MET A 1 -6.86 -20.53 -15.70
N ASN A 2 -6.14 -19.42 -15.51
CA ASN A 2 -5.68 -19.04 -14.18
C ASN A 2 -6.92 -18.67 -13.38
N ASP A 3 -7.27 -19.48 -12.40
CA ASP A 3 -8.36 -19.18 -11.48
C ASP A 3 -7.85 -18.13 -10.49
N PHE A 4 -8.23 -16.88 -10.73
CA PHE A 4 -7.93 -15.79 -9.82
C PHE A 4 -8.94 -15.78 -8.67
N ILE A 5 -8.44 -15.65 -7.45
CA ILE A 5 -9.23 -15.64 -6.23
C ILE A 5 -9.01 -14.30 -5.52
N ILE A 6 -10.11 -13.59 -5.27
CA ILE A 6 -10.12 -12.44 -4.34
C ILE A 6 -10.43 -12.99 -2.95
N ARG A 7 -9.58 -12.67 -1.97
CA ARG A 7 -9.78 -13.08 -0.57
C ARG A 7 -9.35 -12.00 0.42
N PRO A 8 -9.82 -12.03 1.67
CA PRO A 8 -9.23 -11.22 2.74
C PRO A 8 -7.72 -11.45 2.88
N ALA A 9 -7.00 -10.41 3.26
CA ALA A 9 -5.60 -10.54 3.67
C ALA A 9 -5.49 -11.37 4.95
N ARG A 10 -4.38 -12.08 5.10
CA ARG A 10 -4.04 -12.89 6.27
C ARG A 10 -2.58 -12.68 6.67
N PRO A 11 -2.20 -13.02 7.91
CA PRO A 11 -0.79 -13.01 8.31
C PRO A 11 0.06 -13.87 7.36
N GLY A 12 1.18 -13.31 6.90
CA GLY A 12 2.10 -13.95 5.96
C GLY A 12 1.90 -13.56 4.50
N ASP A 13 0.88 -12.75 4.16
CA ASP A 13 0.71 -12.21 2.81
C ASP A 13 1.67 -11.05 2.51
N GLU A 14 2.30 -10.45 3.54
CA GLU A 14 3.14 -9.26 3.43
C GLU A 14 4.23 -9.40 2.35
N PRO A 15 5.02 -10.49 2.26
CA PRO A 15 6.05 -10.61 1.22
C PRO A 15 5.49 -10.60 -0.20
N GLY A 16 4.33 -11.24 -0.42
CA GLY A 16 3.69 -11.25 -1.72
C GLY A 16 3.07 -9.90 -2.09
N ALA A 17 2.45 -9.22 -1.12
CA ALA A 17 1.92 -7.88 -1.33
C ALA A 17 3.03 -6.83 -1.54
N TYR A 18 4.16 -6.96 -0.85
CA TYR A 18 5.34 -6.09 -1.06
C TYR A 18 5.94 -6.32 -2.44
N TYR A 19 5.98 -7.57 -2.90
CA TYR A 19 6.40 -7.88 -4.26
C TYR A 19 5.48 -7.20 -5.30
N VAL A 20 4.16 -7.22 -5.10
CA VAL A 20 3.24 -6.47 -5.97
C VAL A 20 3.57 -4.98 -5.97
N CYS A 21 3.73 -4.37 -4.79
CA CYS A 21 4.06 -2.96 -4.64
C CYS A 21 5.39 -2.59 -5.32
N LEU A 22 6.41 -3.43 -5.22
CA LEU A 22 7.67 -3.28 -5.95
C LEU A 22 7.45 -3.30 -7.46
N LYS A 23 6.68 -4.29 -7.95
CA LYS A 23 6.39 -4.49 -9.37
C LYS A 23 5.46 -3.44 -9.98
N THR A 24 4.88 -2.57 -9.16
CA THR A 24 4.13 -1.39 -9.59
C THR A 24 4.76 -0.07 -9.11
N GLY A 25 5.94 -0.13 -8.49
CA GLY A 25 6.61 0.99 -7.82
C GLY A 25 7.29 2.02 -8.74
N ASP A 26 7.13 1.91 -10.06
CA ASP A 26 7.54 2.92 -11.04
C ASP A 26 6.32 3.49 -11.76
N PHE A 27 5.49 4.25 -11.03
CA PHE A 27 4.25 4.85 -11.55
C PHE A 27 3.32 3.80 -12.19
N GLY A 28 3.14 2.65 -11.51
CA GLY A 28 2.37 1.51 -11.99
C GLY A 28 3.14 0.52 -12.87
N LYS A 29 4.42 0.81 -13.18
CA LYS A 29 5.34 -0.11 -13.89
C LYS A 29 6.31 -0.79 -12.93
N ASP A 30 7.08 -1.72 -13.46
CA ASP A 30 8.07 -2.51 -12.70
C ASP A 30 9.15 -1.62 -12.08
N GLY A 31 9.12 -1.52 -10.75
CA GLY A 31 10.10 -0.78 -9.96
C GLY A 31 11.37 -1.57 -9.63
N GLU A 32 11.40 -2.90 -9.83
CA GLU A 32 12.52 -3.77 -9.44
C GLU A 32 13.90 -3.24 -9.85
N PRO A 33 14.11 -2.68 -11.07
CA PRO A 33 15.42 -2.16 -11.45
C PRO A 33 15.96 -1.05 -10.53
N PHE A 34 15.09 -0.32 -9.83
CA PHE A 34 15.45 0.84 -9.01
C PHE A 34 15.57 0.54 -7.52
N TYR A 35 15.00 -0.58 -7.05
CA TYR A 35 14.94 -0.92 -5.62
C TYR A 35 15.66 -2.23 -5.29
N ARG A 36 16.61 -2.68 -6.12
CA ARG A 36 17.34 -3.95 -5.91
C ARG A 36 18.05 -4.05 -4.55
N GLU A 37 18.52 -2.91 -4.03
CA GLU A 37 19.21 -2.84 -2.73
C GLU A 37 18.25 -3.11 -1.56
N ASP A 38 16.99 -2.72 -1.70
CA ASP A 38 15.93 -2.96 -0.71
C ASP A 38 14.56 -3.09 -1.41
N PRO A 39 14.22 -4.29 -1.88
CA PRO A 39 13.00 -4.54 -2.66
C PRO A 39 11.70 -4.24 -1.91
N ASP A 40 11.77 -4.23 -0.57
CA ASP A 40 10.63 -4.06 0.32
C ASP A 40 10.41 -2.59 0.72
N ALA A 41 11.30 -1.68 0.29
CA ALA A 41 11.32 -0.29 0.79
C ALA A 41 9.96 0.41 0.62
N LEU A 42 9.34 0.30 -0.56
CA LEU A 42 8.01 0.85 -0.82
C LEU A 42 6.91 0.15 -0.03
N GLY A 43 6.94 -1.18 0.01
CA GLY A 43 5.93 -1.99 0.69
C GLY A 43 5.81 -1.66 2.18
N ARG A 44 6.90 -1.28 2.83
CA ARG A 44 6.89 -0.85 4.24
C ARG A 44 6.09 0.43 4.49
N ILE A 45 5.88 1.31 3.51
CA ILE A 45 5.03 2.51 3.66
C ILE A 45 3.63 2.21 3.12
N PHE A 46 3.56 1.70 1.90
CA PHE A 46 2.32 1.69 1.12
C PHE A 46 1.48 0.43 1.31
N VAL A 47 2.01 -0.61 1.98
CA VAL A 47 1.31 -1.89 2.15
C VAL A 47 1.27 -2.34 3.61
N GLY A 48 2.42 -2.43 4.27
CA GLY A 48 2.56 -3.01 5.61
C GLY A 48 1.59 -2.45 6.65
N PRO A 49 1.49 -1.11 6.80
CA PRO A 49 0.58 -0.50 7.77
C PRO A 49 -0.89 -0.87 7.56
N TYR A 50 -1.35 -1.00 6.31
CA TYR A 50 -2.73 -1.40 6.02
C TYR A 50 -3.01 -2.84 6.45
N LEU A 51 -2.08 -3.75 6.14
CA LEU A 51 -2.21 -5.16 6.53
C LEU A 51 -2.19 -5.31 8.06
N ALA A 52 -1.43 -4.47 8.76
CA ALA A 52 -1.33 -4.51 10.22
C ALA A 52 -2.49 -3.82 10.94
N TYR A 53 -2.98 -2.69 10.43
CA TYR A 53 -3.92 -1.83 11.16
C TYR A 53 -5.36 -2.00 10.72
N GLU A 54 -5.59 -2.33 9.45
CA GLU A 54 -6.90 -2.39 8.82
C GLU A 54 -7.08 -3.71 8.02
N PRO A 55 -6.75 -4.89 8.58
CA PRO A 55 -6.78 -6.17 7.84
C PRO A 55 -8.19 -6.51 7.31
N GLU A 56 -9.24 -6.03 7.99
CA GLU A 56 -10.62 -6.23 7.57
C GLU A 56 -10.97 -5.44 6.29
N LEU A 57 -10.22 -4.39 5.97
CA LEU A 57 -10.32 -3.57 4.75
C LEU A 57 -9.26 -3.94 3.70
N ALA A 58 -8.48 -5.00 3.93
CA ALA A 58 -7.46 -5.48 3.00
C ALA A 58 -7.92 -6.74 2.25
N LEU A 59 -7.81 -6.70 0.93
CA LEU A 59 -8.05 -7.81 0.02
C LEU A 59 -6.78 -8.13 -0.76
N ILE A 60 -6.58 -9.42 -1.00
CA ILE A 60 -5.53 -9.99 -1.82
C ILE A 60 -6.16 -10.64 -3.05
N LEU A 61 -5.49 -10.50 -4.20
CA LEU A 61 -5.75 -11.26 -5.41
C LEU A 61 -4.61 -12.25 -5.60
N GLU A 62 -4.94 -13.53 -5.76
CA GLU A 62 -3.95 -14.57 -6.05
C GLU A 62 -4.41 -15.46 -7.21
N ASP A 63 -3.43 -16.00 -7.92
CA ASP A 63 -3.60 -17.06 -8.92
C ASP A 63 -2.69 -18.26 -8.59
N ASP A 64 -2.57 -19.20 -9.52
CA ASP A 64 -1.70 -20.37 -9.41
C ASP A 64 -0.20 -20.02 -9.27
N GLN A 65 0.19 -18.79 -9.60
CA GLN A 65 1.54 -18.26 -9.44
C GLN A 65 1.71 -17.45 -8.14
N GLY A 66 0.70 -17.40 -7.29
CA GLY A 66 0.69 -16.69 -6.02
C GLY A 66 0.04 -15.31 -6.08
N ILE A 67 0.35 -14.48 -5.08
CA ILE A 67 -0.22 -13.13 -4.93
C ILE A 67 0.14 -12.28 -6.16
N CYS A 68 -0.89 -11.72 -6.78
CA CYS A 68 -0.79 -10.90 -8.00
C CYS A 68 -1.53 -9.57 -7.90
N GLY A 69 -2.06 -9.23 -6.73
CA GLY A 69 -2.67 -7.94 -6.48
C GLY A 69 -3.13 -7.74 -5.05
N TYR A 70 -3.39 -6.50 -4.69
CA TYR A 70 -4.05 -6.11 -3.45
C TYR A 70 -5.03 -4.96 -3.68
N ALA A 71 -6.01 -4.84 -2.78
CA ALA A 71 -6.77 -3.61 -2.57
C ALA A 71 -6.87 -3.39 -1.06
N LEU A 72 -6.36 -2.27 -0.61
CA LEU A 72 -6.19 -1.90 0.79
C LEU A 72 -7.05 -0.67 1.06
N GLY A 73 -7.53 -0.55 2.29
CA GLY A 73 -8.27 0.63 2.73
C GLY A 73 -7.95 0.98 4.17
N ALA A 74 -8.05 2.27 4.48
CA ALA A 74 -8.06 2.79 5.83
C ALA A 74 -9.38 3.51 6.08
N PHE A 75 -10.03 3.22 7.21
CA PHE A 75 -11.37 3.76 7.47
C PHE A 75 -11.34 5.27 7.74
N ASP A 76 -10.39 5.73 8.55
CA ASP A 76 -10.15 7.14 8.84
C ASP A 76 -8.67 7.45 8.63
N SER A 77 -8.37 8.34 7.68
CA SER A 77 -7.00 8.64 7.26
C SER A 77 -6.21 9.32 8.38
N ARG A 78 -6.84 10.23 9.13
CA ARG A 78 -6.17 10.93 10.24
C ARG A 78 -5.81 9.95 11.36
N ALA A 79 -6.71 9.04 11.71
CA ALA A 79 -6.45 8.00 12.70
C ALA A 79 -5.36 7.02 12.22
N PHE A 80 -5.40 6.63 10.94
CA PHE A 80 -4.39 5.76 10.34
C PHE A 80 -2.99 6.39 10.38
N TYR A 81 -2.85 7.65 9.97
CA TYR A 81 -1.57 8.37 10.00
C TYR A 81 -1.08 8.64 11.42
N ALA A 82 -1.98 8.98 12.36
CA ALA A 82 -1.61 9.12 13.77
C ALA A 82 -1.06 7.82 14.35
N ARG A 83 -1.65 6.67 14.00
CA ARG A 83 -1.16 5.36 14.40
C ARG A 83 0.15 5.00 13.71
N TYR A 84 0.29 5.30 12.42
CA TYR A 84 1.54 5.12 11.68
C TYR A 84 2.69 5.90 12.33
N GLU A 85 2.48 7.17 12.70
CA GLU A 85 3.46 8.01 13.42
C GLU A 85 3.86 7.42 14.78
N ALA A 86 2.89 6.89 15.53
CA ALA A 86 3.14 6.40 16.87
C ALA A 86 3.79 5.00 16.91
N GLU A 87 3.37 4.10 16.01
CA GLU A 87 3.68 2.67 16.10
C GLU A 87 4.59 2.15 14.98
N TRP A 88 4.46 2.68 13.75
CA TRP A 88 5.16 2.12 12.59
C TRP A 88 6.46 2.86 12.28
N ARG A 89 6.35 4.18 12.11
CA ARG A 89 7.43 5.04 11.64
C ARG A 89 8.66 5.01 12.57
N PRO A 90 8.55 5.02 13.91
CA PRO A 90 9.73 5.00 14.77
C PRO A 90 10.59 3.74 14.57
N ALA A 91 9.95 2.59 14.37
CA ALA A 91 10.65 1.33 14.10
C ALA A 91 11.29 1.32 12.70
N LEU A 92 10.66 1.93 11.69
CA LEU A 92 11.28 2.14 10.38
C LEU A 92 12.52 3.03 10.49
N CYS A 93 12.38 4.21 11.08
CA CYS A 93 13.47 5.18 11.25
C CYS A 93 14.65 4.62 12.03
N ALA A 94 14.41 3.78 13.04
CA ALA A 94 15.47 3.13 13.81
C ALA A 94 16.25 2.08 13.01
N ARG A 95 15.59 1.41 12.05
CA ARG A 95 16.20 0.35 11.22
C ARG A 95 16.83 0.88 9.95
N PHE A 96 16.30 1.98 9.41
CA PHE A 96 16.69 2.56 8.13
C PHE A 96 17.09 4.02 8.33
N PRO A 97 18.39 4.30 8.54
CA PRO A 97 18.88 5.65 8.80
C PRO A 97 18.55 6.63 7.67
N GLU A 98 18.39 7.89 8.04
CA GLU A 98 18.18 8.97 7.07
C GLU A 98 19.37 9.07 6.11
N PRO A 99 19.15 9.15 4.78
CA PRO A 99 20.24 9.30 3.84
C PRO A 99 20.95 10.65 4.04
N GLN A 100 22.27 10.65 3.82
CA GLN A 100 23.12 11.85 3.91
C GLN A 100 23.65 12.24 2.52
N GLY A 101 24.14 13.47 2.38
CA GLY A 101 24.70 13.98 1.13
C GLY A 101 23.69 14.75 0.27
N ASP A 102 24.04 14.98 -0.99
CA ASP A 102 23.21 15.72 -1.95
C ASP A 102 21.98 14.90 -2.38
N PRO A 103 20.74 15.37 -2.12
CA PRO A 103 19.51 14.69 -2.54
C PRO A 103 19.42 14.42 -4.04
N SER A 104 20.11 15.20 -4.88
CA SER A 104 20.11 14.98 -6.34
C SER A 104 20.79 13.67 -6.76
N GLN A 105 21.61 13.09 -5.87
CA GLN A 105 22.38 11.86 -6.12
C GLN A 105 21.78 10.63 -5.43
N TRP A 106 20.66 10.78 -4.73
CA TRP A 106 20.05 9.67 -4.01
C TRP A 106 19.54 8.58 -4.95
N THR A 107 19.79 7.32 -4.58
CA THR A 107 19.07 6.19 -5.17
C THR A 107 17.59 6.26 -4.79
N ARG A 108 16.72 5.57 -5.54
CA ARG A 108 15.29 5.54 -5.16
C ARG A 108 15.05 4.94 -3.78
N VAL A 109 15.89 3.99 -3.34
CA VAL A 109 15.83 3.44 -1.97
C VAL A 109 16.16 4.51 -0.95
N GLN A 110 17.21 5.31 -1.17
CA GLN A 110 17.55 6.43 -0.29
C GLN A 110 16.42 7.46 -0.22
N THR A 111 15.79 7.78 -1.36
CA THR A 111 14.60 8.65 -1.38
C THR A 111 13.46 8.08 -0.54
N VAL A 112 13.22 6.76 -0.59
CA VAL A 112 12.21 6.12 0.26
C VAL A 112 12.60 6.17 1.75
N TYR A 113 13.88 5.98 2.09
CA TYR A 113 14.34 6.13 3.47
C TYR A 113 14.14 7.56 3.96
N TYR A 114 14.40 8.56 3.12
CA TYR A 114 14.06 9.94 3.44
C TYR A 114 12.55 10.10 3.74
N TRP A 115 11.66 9.48 2.97
CA TRP A 115 10.21 9.49 3.26
C TRP A 115 9.83 8.80 4.56
N TYR A 116 10.62 7.83 5.06
CA TYR A 116 10.39 7.27 6.41
C TYR A 116 10.59 8.33 7.49
N HIS A 117 11.57 9.23 7.32
CA HIS A 117 11.86 10.30 8.28
C HIS A 117 10.98 11.53 8.07
N HIS A 118 10.57 11.79 6.83
CA HIS A 118 9.76 12.96 6.42
C HIS A 118 8.52 12.50 5.63
N PRO A 119 7.53 11.89 6.31
CA PRO A 119 6.32 11.44 5.64
C PRO A 119 5.49 12.63 5.16
N ASP A 120 4.92 12.50 3.96
CA ASP A 120 3.98 13.47 3.39
C ASP A 120 2.57 12.88 3.42
N TYR A 121 1.79 13.27 4.44
CA TYR A 121 0.42 12.79 4.60
C TYR A 121 -0.55 13.68 3.85
N PHE A 122 -1.32 13.06 2.95
CA PHE A 122 -2.41 13.74 2.27
C PHE A 122 -3.75 13.43 2.92
N THR A 123 -4.56 14.47 3.15
CA THR A 123 -5.99 14.35 3.41
C THR A 123 -6.73 15.45 2.63
N PRO A 124 -7.80 15.12 1.90
CA PRO A 124 -8.52 16.10 1.07
C PRO A 124 -9.33 17.09 1.90
N GLU A 125 -9.67 18.24 1.32
CA GLU A 125 -10.64 19.19 1.87
C GLU A 125 -11.86 19.36 0.93
N PRO A 126 -13.11 19.24 1.43
CA PRO A 126 -13.48 19.01 2.83
C PRO A 126 -13.24 17.55 3.28
N TYR A 127 -12.48 17.36 4.37
CA TYR A 127 -12.14 16.02 4.89
C TYR A 127 -13.36 15.14 5.15
N ALA A 128 -14.44 15.75 5.65
CA ALA A 128 -15.68 15.05 5.99
C ALA A 128 -16.34 14.33 4.81
N ALA A 129 -16.04 14.72 3.55
CA ALA A 129 -16.58 14.04 2.38
C ALA A 129 -15.81 12.75 2.02
N HIS A 130 -14.52 12.69 2.33
CA HIS A 130 -13.63 11.59 1.94
C HIS A 130 -12.63 11.22 3.07
N PRO A 131 -13.09 10.83 4.26
CA PRO A 131 -12.21 10.55 5.39
C PRO A 131 -11.42 9.25 5.23
N SER A 132 -11.93 8.28 4.47
CA SER A 132 -11.23 7.03 4.17
C SER A 132 -10.25 7.22 3.02
N HIS A 133 -9.25 6.34 2.93
CA HIS A 133 -8.44 6.24 1.72
C HIS A 133 -8.19 4.80 1.31
N LEU A 134 -7.75 4.62 0.07
CA LEU A 134 -7.55 3.33 -0.57
C LEU A 134 -6.12 3.22 -1.09
N HIS A 135 -5.69 2.00 -1.41
CA HIS A 135 -4.51 1.74 -2.23
C HIS A 135 -4.71 0.44 -3.01
N ILE A 136 -4.39 0.41 -4.30
CA ILE A 136 -4.64 -0.76 -5.15
C ILE A 136 -3.55 -0.90 -6.20
N ASP A 137 -3.02 -2.12 -6.32
CA ASP A 137 -2.11 -2.49 -7.40
C ASP A 137 -2.36 -3.94 -7.81
N LEU A 138 -2.23 -4.19 -9.11
CA LEU A 138 -2.32 -5.50 -9.71
C LEU A 138 -1.12 -5.70 -10.63
N LEU A 139 -0.51 -6.88 -10.60
CA LEU A 139 0.50 -7.26 -11.58
C LEU A 139 -0.10 -7.32 -12.99
N PRO A 140 0.72 -7.12 -14.05
CA PRO A 140 0.24 -7.13 -15.44
C PRO A 140 -0.61 -8.35 -15.81
N ARG A 141 -0.31 -9.53 -15.26
CA ARG A 141 -1.07 -10.77 -15.53
C ARG A 141 -2.52 -10.72 -15.05
N ALA A 142 -2.83 -9.91 -14.04
CA ALA A 142 -4.16 -9.74 -13.46
C ALA A 142 -4.93 -8.51 -14.00
N GLN A 143 -4.23 -7.58 -14.68
CA GLN A 143 -4.82 -6.36 -15.24
C GLN A 143 -5.74 -6.63 -16.44
N GLY A 144 -6.63 -5.69 -16.75
CA GLY A 144 -7.54 -5.78 -17.91
C GLY A 144 -8.67 -6.81 -17.80
N ARG A 145 -8.82 -7.45 -16.64
CA ARG A 145 -9.78 -8.56 -16.40
C ARG A 145 -10.93 -8.19 -15.45
N GLY A 146 -11.01 -6.92 -15.04
CA GLY A 146 -12.05 -6.43 -14.13
C GLY A 146 -11.82 -6.70 -12.64
N TYR A 147 -10.75 -7.40 -12.24
CA TYR A 147 -10.46 -7.67 -10.82
C TYR A 147 -10.24 -6.40 -10.01
N GLY A 148 -9.57 -5.37 -10.57
CA GLY A 148 -9.34 -4.13 -9.82
C GLY A 148 -10.64 -3.44 -9.42
N ARG A 149 -11.60 -3.37 -10.36
CA ARG A 149 -12.95 -2.87 -10.08
C ARG A 149 -13.65 -3.70 -9.00
N ARG A 150 -13.66 -5.02 -9.14
CA ARG A 150 -14.33 -5.94 -8.19
C ARG A 150 -13.75 -5.83 -6.77
N MET A 151 -12.43 -5.66 -6.65
CA MET A 151 -11.77 -5.49 -5.36
C MET A 151 -12.10 -4.13 -4.73
N LEU A 152 -12.02 -3.04 -5.51
CA LEU A 152 -12.41 -1.72 -5.03
C LEU A 152 -13.87 -1.65 -4.60
N GLU A 153 -14.79 -2.24 -5.37
CA GLU A 153 -16.21 -2.33 -5.00
C GLU A 153 -16.39 -3.02 -3.64
N GLN A 154 -15.68 -4.13 -3.39
CA GLN A 154 -15.74 -4.83 -2.10
C GLN A 154 -15.16 -4.01 -0.94
N VAL A 155 -14.02 -3.33 -1.13
CA VAL A 155 -13.44 -2.48 -0.07
C VAL A 155 -14.34 -1.27 0.20
N MET A 156 -14.86 -0.62 -0.84
CA MET A 156 -15.80 0.50 -0.71
C MET A 156 -17.12 0.09 -0.04
N ASP A 157 -17.64 -1.10 -0.34
CA ASP A 157 -18.81 -1.64 0.33
C ASP A 157 -18.57 -1.84 1.83
N LYS A 158 -17.39 -2.35 2.23
CA LYS A 158 -17.00 -2.47 3.64
C LYS A 158 -16.87 -1.10 4.32
N LEU A 159 -16.25 -0.13 3.66
CA LEU A 159 -16.15 1.25 4.16
C LEU A 159 -17.54 1.87 4.38
N ARG A 160 -18.44 1.71 3.39
CA ARG A 160 -19.83 2.18 3.49
C ARG A 160 -20.59 1.50 4.63
N GLN A 161 -20.44 0.19 4.81
CA GLN A 161 -21.08 -0.56 5.90
C GLN A 161 -20.61 -0.07 7.29
N ARG A 162 -19.37 0.42 7.40
CA ARG A 162 -18.84 1.06 8.61
C ARG A 162 -19.24 2.53 8.77
N GLY A 163 -19.98 3.08 7.80
CA GLY A 163 -20.48 4.45 7.85
C GLY A 163 -19.54 5.51 7.27
N SER A 164 -18.53 5.12 6.49
CA SER A 164 -17.70 6.10 5.78
C SER A 164 -18.51 6.79 4.67
N PRO A 165 -18.49 8.14 4.58
CA PRO A 165 -19.20 8.88 3.54
C PRO A 165 -18.48 8.86 2.19
N GLY A 166 -17.19 8.52 2.15
CA GLY A 166 -16.40 8.49 0.94
C GLY A 166 -14.94 8.17 1.19
N ALA A 167 -14.22 7.87 0.10
CA ALA A 167 -12.78 7.60 0.13
C ALA A 167 -12.04 8.45 -0.91
N HIS A 168 -10.74 8.67 -0.67
CA HIS A 168 -9.77 9.17 -1.64
C HIS A 168 -8.67 8.12 -1.93
N LEU A 169 -7.80 8.38 -2.89
CA LEU A 169 -6.69 7.52 -3.32
C LEU A 169 -5.54 8.39 -3.80
#